data_AF-A0A3C2E7F8-F1
#
_entry.id   AF-A0A3C2E7F8-F1
#
_cell.length_a   1.000
_cell.length_b   1.000
_cell.length_c   1.000
_cell.angle_alpha   90.00
_cell.angle_beta   90.00
_cell.angle_gamma   90.00
#
_symmetry.space_group_name_H-M   'P 1'
#
loop_
_entity.id
_entity.type
_entity.pdbx_description
1 polymer ?
#
loop_
_entity_poly.entity_id
_entity_poly.type
_entity_poly.pdbx_seq_one_letter_code
_entity_poly.pdbx_strand_id
1 'polypeptide(L)'
;MIAPKLDSGAALGFFWEVFRARPLVFISLSVWWVAVFLVLGVTQVVMTSEEVALLAAAEASGDDAAVFQAMGPYLLKILLFSSASMVISVFLETAWLRLFMQGRGNPVFPFRLGAEEGYYLLTMLVLAVAYIFAYVIGGGLIFAIVFGLGAIGGEALSVAALVLGAIAFVFFLLAFLVRVSPALAMAVNQRKFVFARAWNGTRKMFWPLFGCYLLAVIIGL
;
A
#
# COMPACT_ATOMS: atom_id res chain seq x y z
N MET A 1 8.23 9.18 31.60
CA MET A 1 7.24 8.70 30.61
C MET A 1 7.67 7.33 30.13
N ILE A 2 6.94 6.29 30.54
CA ILE A 2 7.21 4.89 30.18
C ILE A 2 6.79 4.72 28.71
N ALA A 3 7.70 4.25 27.86
CA ALA A 3 7.34 3.91 26.48
C ALA A 3 6.32 2.74 26.53
N PRO A 4 5.18 2.84 25.82
CA PRO A 4 4.25 1.72 25.76
C PRO A 4 4.98 0.51 25.19
N LYS A 5 5.06 -0.58 25.96
CA LYS A 5 5.61 -1.84 25.49
C LYS A 5 4.57 -2.47 24.57
N LEU A 6 4.90 -2.61 23.30
CA LEU A 6 4.10 -3.37 22.34
C LEU A 6 4.31 -4.85 22.66
N ASP A 7 3.29 -5.52 23.18
CA ASP A 7 3.30 -6.95 23.36
C ASP A 7 2.94 -7.62 22.03
N SER A 8 3.94 -8.05 21.28
CA SER A 8 3.77 -8.70 19.98
C SER A 8 2.92 -9.98 20.09
N GLY A 9 2.98 -10.68 21.22
CA GLY A 9 2.16 -11.86 21.48
C GLY A 9 0.68 -11.50 21.63
N ALA A 10 0.39 -10.43 22.38
CA ALA A 10 -0.96 -9.90 22.49
C ALA A 10 -1.49 -9.36 21.14
N ALA A 11 -0.63 -8.72 20.34
CA ALA A 11 -1.00 -8.22 19.02
C ALA A 11 -1.36 -9.34 18.02
N LEU A 12 -0.63 -10.46 18.05
CA LEU A 12 -0.97 -11.66 17.26
C LEU A 12 -2.20 -12.38 17.82
N GLY A 13 -2.35 -12.41 19.14
CA GLY A 13 -3.54 -12.95 19.82
C GLY A 13 -4.81 -12.18 19.52
N PHE A 14 -4.72 -10.86 19.32
CA PHE A 14 -5.85 -9.99 19.02
C PHE A 14 -6.65 -10.43 17.79
N PHE A 15 -5.96 -10.93 16.76
CA PHE A 15 -6.62 -11.49 15.59
C PHE A 15 -7.56 -12.65 15.96
N TRP A 16 -7.07 -13.57 16.80
CA TRP A 16 -7.85 -14.71 17.28
C TRP A 16 -8.97 -14.29 18.23
N GLU A 17 -8.77 -13.25 19.02
CA GLU A 17 -9.81 -12.69 19.88
C GLU A 17 -10.95 -12.12 19.06
N VAL A 18 -10.65 -11.34 18.01
CA VAL A 18 -11.66 -10.79 17.09
C VAL A 18 -12.40 -11.90 16.35
N PHE A 19 -11.68 -12.93 15.88
CA PHE A 19 -12.28 -14.11 15.26
C PHE A 19 -13.23 -14.83 16.21
N ARG A 20 -12.81 -15.09 17.46
CA ARG A 20 -13.64 -15.75 18.48
C ARG A 20 -14.85 -14.92 18.88
N ALA A 21 -14.71 -13.60 18.96
CA ALA A 21 -15.80 -12.70 19.33
C ALA A 21 -16.87 -12.61 18.23
N ARG A 22 -16.48 -12.62 16.95
CA ARG A 22 -17.39 -12.42 15.80
C ARG A 22 -17.01 -13.28 14.59
N PRO A 23 -17.11 -14.61 14.68
CA PRO A 23 -16.62 -15.51 13.63
C PRO A 23 -17.38 -15.35 12.31
N LEU A 24 -18.71 -15.16 12.37
CA LEU A 24 -19.54 -15.02 11.17
C LEU A 24 -19.21 -13.76 10.35
N VAL A 25 -18.95 -12.64 11.03
CA VAL A 25 -18.58 -11.38 10.36
C VAL A 25 -17.19 -11.49 9.75
N PHE A 26 -16.26 -12.16 10.44
CA PHE A 26 -14.91 -12.39 9.95
C PHE A 26 -14.92 -13.29 8.70
N ILE A 27 -15.65 -14.41 8.75
CA ILE A 27 -15.76 -15.34 7.63
C ILE A 27 -16.42 -14.67 6.43
N SER A 28 -17.52 -13.94 6.64
CA SER A 28 -18.19 -13.27 5.54
C SER A 28 -17.32 -12.19 4.89
N LEU A 29 -16.58 -11.41 5.68
CA LEU A 29 -15.59 -10.46 5.17
C LEU A 29 -14.48 -11.15 4.37
N SER A 30 -13.99 -12.30 4.83
CA SER A 30 -12.97 -13.06 4.13
C SER A 30 -13.48 -13.61 2.79
N VAL A 31 -14.71 -14.11 2.76
CA VAL A 31 -15.36 -14.57 1.52
C VAL A 31 -15.55 -13.42 0.54
N TRP A 32 -16.06 -12.27 1.02
CA TRP A 32 -16.21 -11.07 0.20
C TRP A 32 -14.86 -10.54 -0.30
N TRP A 33 -13.80 -10.59 0.51
CA TRP A 33 -12.46 -10.19 0.11
C TRP A 33 -11.99 -11.03 -1.08
N VAL A 34 -12.02 -12.36 -0.94
CA VAL A 34 -11.60 -13.28 -2.00
C VAL A 34 -12.46 -13.09 -3.25
N ALA A 35 -13.79 -12.99 -3.10
CA ALA A 35 -14.70 -12.82 -4.24
C ALA A 35 -14.46 -11.50 -4.98
N VAL A 36 -14.28 -10.39 -4.27
CA VAL A 36 -14.03 -9.07 -4.88
C VAL A 36 -12.68 -9.06 -5.59
N PHE A 37 -11.61 -9.54 -4.96
CA PHE A 37 -10.29 -9.57 -5.59
C PHE A 37 -10.23 -10.56 -6.77
N LEU A 38 -10.96 -11.67 -6.70
CA LEU A 38 -11.11 -12.59 -7.83
C LEU A 38 -11.80 -11.90 -9.01
N VAL A 39 -12.93 -11.23 -8.78
CA VAL A 39 -13.67 -10.49 -9.81
C VAL A 39 -12.81 -9.38 -10.39
N LEU A 40 -12.11 -8.62 -9.55
CA LEU A 40 -11.18 -7.58 -9.99
C LEU A 40 -10.05 -8.16 -10.84
N GLY A 41 -9.42 -9.26 -10.41
CA GLY A 41 -8.35 -9.92 -11.17
C GLY A 41 -8.84 -10.43 -12.52
N VAL A 42 -9.99 -11.10 -12.58
CA VAL A 42 -10.58 -11.56 -13.85
C VAL A 42 -10.93 -10.38 -14.74
N THR A 43 -11.53 -9.32 -14.19
CA THR A 43 -11.89 -8.11 -14.95
C THR A 43 -10.65 -7.43 -15.52
N GLN A 44 -9.56 -7.34 -14.73
CA GLN A 44 -8.28 -6.80 -15.19
C GLN A 44 -7.79 -7.58 -16.41
N VAL A 45 -7.69 -8.92 -16.29
CA VAL A 45 -7.19 -9.79 -17.36
C VAL A 45 -8.04 -9.65 -18.63
N VAL A 46 -9.36 -9.64 -18.49
CA VAL A 46 -10.27 -9.47 -19.64
C VAL A 46 -10.06 -8.10 -20.28
N MET A 47 -9.98 -7.03 -19.49
CA MET A 47 -9.82 -5.67 -20.01
C MET A 47 -8.49 -5.42 -20.70
N THR A 48 -7.40 -6.05 -20.26
CA THR A 48 -6.04 -5.81 -20.79
C THR A 48 -5.54 -6.90 -21.74
N SER A 49 -6.29 -7.98 -21.93
CA SER A 49 -5.86 -9.14 -22.73
C SER A 49 -5.46 -8.77 -24.17
N GLU A 50 -6.24 -7.91 -24.83
CA GLU A 50 -5.98 -7.46 -26.20
C GLU A 50 -4.71 -6.59 -26.26
N GLU A 51 -4.55 -5.64 -25.34
CA GLU A 51 -3.38 -4.76 -25.29
C GLU A 51 -2.10 -5.52 -24.97
N VAL A 52 -2.17 -6.51 -24.08
CA VAL A 52 -1.02 -7.37 -23.75
C VAL A 52 -0.60 -8.19 -24.97
N ALA A 53 -1.55 -8.68 -25.76
CA ALA A 53 -1.25 -9.39 -27.00
C ALA A 53 -0.60 -8.46 -28.05
N LEU A 54 -1.09 -7.23 -28.17
CA LEU A 54 -0.50 -6.21 -29.06
C LEU A 54 0.90 -5.79 -28.60
N LEU A 55 1.10 -5.62 -27.30
CA LEU A 55 2.40 -5.29 -26.72
C LEU A 55 3.40 -6.44 -26.96
N ALA A 56 3.02 -7.68 -26.72
CA ALA A 56 3.86 -8.85 -26.97
C ALA A 56 4.23 -9.00 -28.45
N ALA A 57 3.29 -8.71 -29.36
CA ALA A 57 3.56 -8.68 -30.80
C ALA A 57 4.51 -7.55 -31.20
N ALA A 58 4.38 -6.37 -30.59
CA ALA A 58 5.27 -5.24 -30.80
C ALA A 58 6.69 -5.51 -30.27
N GLU A 59 6.82 -6.10 -29.08
CA GLU A 59 8.11 -6.52 -28.51
C GLU A 59 8.81 -7.55 -29.41
N ALA A 60 8.05 -8.52 -29.94
CA ALA A 60 8.59 -9.52 -30.86
C ALA A 60 9.09 -8.92 -32.19
N SER A 61 8.57 -7.75 -32.59
CA SER A 61 8.99 -7.05 -33.81
C SER A 61 10.31 -6.30 -33.68
N GLY A 62 10.77 -6.01 -32.44
CA GLY A 62 11.99 -5.25 -32.18
C GLY A 62 11.90 -3.75 -32.56
N ASP A 63 10.71 -3.24 -32.87
CA ASP A 63 10.47 -1.82 -33.14
C ASP A 63 10.04 -1.09 -31.86
N ASP A 64 10.98 -0.34 -31.27
CA ASP A 64 10.75 0.46 -30.06
C ASP A 64 9.61 1.48 -30.23
N ALA A 65 9.39 1.99 -31.44
CA ALA A 65 8.31 2.94 -31.71
C ALA A 65 6.94 2.26 -31.67
N ALA A 66 6.85 1.02 -32.18
CA ALA A 66 5.63 0.21 -32.11
C ALA A 66 5.30 -0.18 -30.66
N VAL A 67 6.31 -0.52 -29.85
CA VAL A 67 6.13 -0.80 -28.41
C VAL A 67 5.57 0.43 -27.70
N PHE A 68 6.15 1.61 -27.93
CA PHE A 68 5.71 2.84 -27.27
C PHE A 68 4.27 3.23 -27.64
N GLN A 69 3.86 3.00 -28.89
CA GLN A 69 2.48 3.22 -29.33
C GLN A 69 1.49 2.24 -28.69
N ALA A 70 1.87 0.96 -28.55
CA ALA A 70 1.04 -0.05 -27.89
C ALA A 70 0.93 0.16 -26.37
N MET A 71 1.93 0.77 -25.73
CA MET A 71 1.92 1.09 -24.30
C MET A 71 0.87 2.13 -23.92
N GLY A 72 0.55 3.09 -24.79
CA GLY A 72 -0.38 4.19 -24.46
C GLY A 72 -1.78 3.71 -24.04
N PRO A 73 -2.48 2.95 -24.90
CA PRO A 73 -3.79 2.37 -24.57
C PRO A 73 -3.76 1.44 -23.35
N TYR A 74 -2.70 0.64 -23.22
CA TYR A 74 -2.49 -0.26 -22.08
C TYR A 74 -2.42 0.51 -20.75
N LEU A 75 -1.59 1.56 -20.69
CA LEU A 75 -1.44 2.40 -19.50
C LEU A 75 -2.74 3.11 -19.14
N LEU A 76 -3.50 3.59 -20.13
CA LEU A 76 -4.79 4.23 -19.88
C LEU A 76 -5.80 3.25 -19.26
N LYS A 77 -5.91 2.03 -19.81
CA LYS A 77 -6.79 0.99 -19.26
C LYS A 77 -6.38 0.60 -17.84
N ILE A 78 -5.08 0.43 -17.58
CA ILE A 78 -4.56 0.16 -16.24
C ILE A 78 -4.86 1.30 -15.27
N LEU A 79 -4.70 2.55 -15.68
CA LEU A 79 -4.97 3.70 -14.83
C LEU A 79 -6.45 3.75 -14.42
N LEU A 80 -7.36 3.54 -15.38
CA LEU A 80 -8.80 3.50 -15.13
C LEU A 80 -9.18 2.32 -14.23
N PHE A 81 -8.66 1.13 -14.51
CA PHE A 81 -8.88 -0.06 -13.69
C PHE A 81 -8.34 0.13 -12.26
N SER A 82 -7.12 0.64 -12.13
CA SER A 82 -6.48 0.91 -10.84
C SER A 82 -7.31 1.91 -10.03
N SER A 83 -7.78 2.99 -10.65
CA SER A 83 -8.65 3.98 -10.01
C SER A 83 -9.98 3.38 -9.52
N ALA A 84 -10.63 2.55 -10.35
CA ALA A 84 -11.87 1.86 -9.97
C ALA A 84 -11.63 0.83 -8.84
N SER A 85 -10.55 0.05 -8.94
CA SER A 85 -10.17 -0.92 -7.92
C SER A 85 -9.85 -0.25 -6.58
N MET A 86 -9.22 0.92 -6.61
CA MET A 86 -8.90 1.70 -5.41
C MET A 86 -10.16 2.07 -4.63
N VAL A 87 -11.20 2.54 -5.33
CA VAL A 87 -12.49 2.87 -4.71
C VAL A 87 -13.13 1.65 -4.06
N ILE A 88 -13.10 0.49 -4.72
CA ILE A 88 -13.65 -0.76 -4.18
C ILE A 88 -12.84 -1.23 -2.95
N SER A 89 -11.51 -1.17 -3.02
CA SER A 89 -10.62 -1.54 -1.92
C SER A 89 -10.86 -0.69 -0.67
N VAL A 90 -11.16 0.61 -0.82
CA VAL A 90 -11.50 1.50 0.30
C VAL A 90 -12.67 0.97 1.11
N PHE A 91 -13.74 0.50 0.47
CA PHE A 91 -14.90 -0.06 1.17
C PHE A 91 -14.55 -1.31 1.96
N LEU A 92 -13.73 -2.16 1.34
CA LEU A 92 -13.34 -3.45 1.89
C LEU A 92 -12.36 -3.28 3.07
N GLU A 93 -11.36 -2.43 2.93
CA GLU A 93 -10.40 -2.07 3.98
C GLU A 93 -11.08 -1.36 5.15
N THR A 94 -12.00 -0.43 4.87
CA THR A 94 -12.79 0.24 5.92
C THR A 94 -13.63 -0.76 6.71
N ALA A 95 -14.22 -1.76 6.04
CA ALA A 95 -15.01 -2.80 6.70
C ALA A 95 -14.15 -3.69 7.63
N TRP A 96 -12.95 -4.05 7.20
CA TRP A 96 -11.98 -4.75 8.05
C TRP A 96 -11.54 -3.92 9.25
N LEU A 97 -11.19 -2.65 9.03
CA LEU A 97 -10.81 -1.74 10.12
C LEU A 97 -11.95 -1.52 11.11
N ARG A 98 -13.20 -1.50 10.65
CA ARG A 98 -14.37 -1.41 11.52
C ARG A 98 -14.53 -2.66 12.39
N LEU A 99 -14.30 -3.85 11.83
CA LEU A 99 -14.32 -5.09 12.60
C LEU A 99 -13.19 -5.09 13.65
N PHE A 100 -11.96 -4.79 13.25
CA PHE A 100 -10.81 -4.83 14.15
C PHE A 100 -10.79 -3.70 15.18
N MET A 101 -11.10 -2.45 14.82
CA MET A 101 -10.96 -1.31 15.72
C MET A 101 -12.21 -1.05 16.56
N GLN A 102 -13.40 -1.26 15.98
CA GLN A 102 -14.67 -0.93 16.64
C GLN A 102 -15.46 -2.17 17.06
N GLY A 103 -15.03 -3.38 16.64
CA GLY A 103 -15.80 -4.60 16.86
C GLY A 103 -17.17 -4.53 16.19
N ARG A 104 -17.34 -3.79 15.08
CA ARG A 104 -18.64 -3.61 14.41
C ARG A 104 -18.61 -4.21 13.01
N GLY A 105 -19.70 -4.85 12.60
CA GLY A 105 -19.85 -5.40 11.25
C GLY A 105 -21.14 -6.23 11.13
N ASN A 106 -21.66 -6.31 9.92
CA ASN A 106 -22.85 -7.10 9.60
C ASN A 106 -22.41 -8.41 8.92
N PRO A 107 -22.86 -9.58 9.41
CA PRO A 107 -22.46 -10.87 8.84
C PRO A 107 -22.95 -11.11 7.41
N VAL A 108 -24.07 -10.50 6.97
CA VAL A 108 -24.63 -10.75 5.64
C VAL A 108 -24.04 -9.82 4.59
N PHE A 109 -23.97 -8.53 4.90
CA PHE A 109 -23.44 -7.52 3.99
C PHE A 109 -22.52 -6.55 4.76
N PRO A 110 -21.19 -6.75 4.71
CA PRO A 110 -20.27 -6.00 5.55
C PRO A 110 -20.04 -4.55 5.09
N PHE A 111 -20.37 -4.24 3.83
CA PHE A 111 -20.18 -2.91 3.25
C PHE A 111 -21.28 -1.95 3.69
N ARG A 112 -20.87 -0.73 4.08
CA ARG A 112 -21.79 0.38 4.36
C ARG A 112 -21.22 1.63 3.71
N LEU A 113 -22.08 2.51 3.23
CA LEU A 113 -21.68 3.85 2.80
C LEU A 113 -21.89 4.78 3.99
N GLY A 114 -20.81 5.36 4.51
CA GLY A 114 -20.83 6.27 5.64
C GLY A 114 -19.70 7.28 5.61
N ALA A 115 -19.66 8.12 6.65
CA ALA A 115 -18.61 9.11 6.81
C ALA A 115 -17.22 8.45 7.01
N GLU A 116 -17.18 7.21 7.51
CA GLU A 116 -15.93 6.48 7.78
C GLU A 116 -15.14 6.19 6.50
N GLU A 117 -15.84 5.80 5.42
CA GLU A 117 -15.27 5.57 4.09
C GLU A 117 -14.71 6.87 3.50
N GLY A 118 -15.37 8.00 3.73
CA GLY A 118 -14.89 9.31 3.31
C GLY A 118 -13.60 9.74 4.03
N TYR A 119 -13.53 9.53 5.35
CA TYR A 119 -12.30 9.78 6.10
C TYR A 119 -11.17 8.83 5.72
N TYR A 120 -11.49 7.58 5.40
CA TYR A 120 -10.52 6.62 4.88
C TYR A 120 -9.97 7.07 3.52
N LEU A 121 -10.85 7.34 2.55
CA LEU A 121 -10.49 7.80 1.20
C LEU A 121 -9.63 9.06 1.25
N LEU A 122 -10.04 10.07 2.02
CA LEU A 122 -9.30 11.32 2.15
C LEU A 122 -7.92 11.08 2.78
N THR A 123 -7.85 10.24 3.82
CA THR A 123 -6.58 9.90 4.44
C THR A 123 -5.69 9.17 3.45
N MET A 124 -6.20 8.13 2.79
CA MET A 124 -5.50 7.38 1.75
C MET A 124 -4.99 8.27 0.63
N LEU A 125 -5.80 9.20 0.13
CA LEU A 125 -5.40 10.13 -0.92
C LEU A 125 -4.23 11.01 -0.48
N VAL A 126 -4.28 11.55 0.74
CA VAL A 126 -3.15 12.33 1.29
C VAL A 126 -1.91 11.46 1.47
N LEU A 127 -2.07 10.20 1.90
CA LEU A 127 -0.95 9.27 2.01
C LEU A 127 -0.36 8.92 0.64
N ALA A 128 -1.19 8.72 -0.37
CA ALA A 128 -0.77 8.46 -1.74
C ALA A 128 0.01 9.64 -2.30
N VAL A 129 -0.50 10.86 -2.12
CA VAL A 129 0.20 12.10 -2.50
C VAL A 129 1.54 12.21 -1.76
N ALA A 130 1.55 12.03 -0.44
CA ALA A 130 2.78 12.08 0.36
C ALA A 130 3.79 10.99 -0.05
N TYR A 131 3.32 9.80 -0.39
CA TYR A 131 4.14 8.71 -0.90
C TYR A 131 4.73 9.04 -2.27
N ILE A 132 3.94 9.58 -3.21
CA ILE A 132 4.42 10.04 -4.51
C ILE A 132 5.49 11.13 -4.32
N PHE A 133 5.24 12.12 -3.45
CA PHE A 133 6.24 13.14 -3.14
C PHE A 133 7.52 12.55 -2.55
N ALA A 134 7.41 11.64 -1.57
CA ALA A 134 8.55 10.97 -0.97
C ALA A 134 9.34 10.15 -2.01
N TYR A 135 8.64 9.50 -2.95
CA TYR A 135 9.22 8.72 -4.02
C TYR A 135 9.94 9.60 -5.04
N VAL A 136 9.29 10.66 -5.54
CA VAL A 136 9.86 11.58 -6.53
C VAL A 136 11.05 12.35 -5.97
N ILE A 137 10.94 12.87 -4.75
CA ILE A 137 12.03 13.62 -4.10
C ILE A 137 13.18 12.69 -3.76
N GLY A 138 12.91 11.54 -3.14
CA GLY A 138 13.96 10.59 -2.77
C GLY A 138 14.65 9.98 -4.00
N GLY A 139 13.87 9.56 -5.00
CA GLY A 139 14.38 9.06 -6.28
C GLY A 139 15.19 10.11 -7.03
N GLY A 140 14.66 11.34 -7.13
CA GLY A 140 15.36 12.46 -7.75
C GLY A 140 16.66 12.82 -7.04
N LEU A 141 16.70 12.75 -5.70
CA LEU A 141 17.92 12.98 -4.92
C LEU A 141 18.99 11.93 -5.22
N ILE A 142 18.62 10.65 -5.27
CA ILE A 142 19.56 9.56 -5.61
C ILE A 142 20.10 9.76 -7.01
N PHE A 143 19.22 10.07 -7.97
CA PHE A 143 19.63 10.33 -9.34
C PHE A 143 20.63 11.50 -9.40
N ALA A 144 20.33 12.62 -8.72
CA ALA A 144 21.24 13.76 -8.65
C ALA A 144 22.60 13.40 -8.01
N ILE A 145 22.61 12.59 -6.95
CA ILE A 145 23.84 12.12 -6.28
C ILE A 145 24.65 11.22 -7.21
N VAL A 146 24.00 10.25 -7.87
CA VAL A 146 24.67 9.30 -8.78
C VAL A 146 25.31 10.05 -9.96
N PHE A 147 24.58 10.98 -10.58
CA PHE A 147 25.11 11.78 -11.69
C PHE A 147 26.19 12.76 -11.23
N GLY A 148 25.99 13.43 -10.09
CA GLY A 148 26.97 14.37 -9.54
C GLY A 148 28.28 13.68 -9.14
N LEU A 149 28.20 12.53 -8.48
CA LEU A 149 29.39 11.74 -8.11
C LEU A 149 30.03 11.06 -9.31
N GLY A 150 29.25 10.61 -10.30
CA GLY A 150 29.78 10.06 -11.55
C GLY A 150 30.58 11.07 -12.36
N ALA A 151 30.15 12.35 -12.38
CA ALA A 151 30.87 13.43 -13.05
C ALA A 151 32.24 13.76 -12.40
N ILE A 152 32.42 13.45 -11.11
CA ILE A 152 33.62 13.81 -10.34
C ILE A 152 34.56 12.60 -10.14
N GLY A 153 34.01 11.42 -9.86
CA GLY A 153 34.75 10.25 -9.39
C GLY A 153 34.76 9.04 -10.32
N GLY A 154 34.16 9.15 -11.51
CA GLY A 154 34.10 8.07 -12.49
C GLY A 154 33.10 6.95 -12.15
N GLU A 155 33.09 5.92 -12.99
CA GLU A 155 32.06 4.88 -13.01
C GLU A 155 31.95 4.11 -11.69
N ALA A 156 33.08 3.71 -11.10
CA ALA A 156 33.10 2.96 -9.83
C ALA A 156 32.41 3.72 -8.68
N LEU A 157 32.60 5.04 -8.60
CA LEU A 157 31.97 5.87 -7.58
C LEU A 157 30.46 6.01 -7.84
N SER A 158 30.05 6.10 -9.10
CA SER A 158 28.63 6.18 -9.49
C SER A 158 27.87 4.89 -9.15
N VAL A 159 28.49 3.72 -9.38
CA VAL A 159 27.90 2.41 -9.04
C VAL A 159 27.76 2.26 -7.53
N ALA A 160 28.79 2.62 -6.77
CA ALA A 160 28.74 2.57 -5.31
C ALA A 160 27.64 3.51 -4.76
N ALA A 161 27.52 4.73 -5.31
CA ALA A 161 26.48 5.68 -4.95
C ALA A 161 25.07 5.17 -5.28
N LEU A 162 24.90 4.50 -6.43
CA LEU A 162 23.63 3.92 -6.84
C LEU A 162 23.19 2.82 -5.87
N VAL A 163 24.08 1.88 -5.54
CA VAL A 163 23.77 0.76 -4.64
C VAL A 163 23.43 1.26 -3.25
N LEU A 164 24.28 2.12 -2.66
CA LEU A 164 24.05 2.67 -1.33
C LEU A 164 22.82 3.58 -1.30
N GLY A 165 22.61 4.38 -2.34
CA GLY A 165 21.45 5.23 -2.51
C GLY A 165 20.16 4.42 -2.60
N ALA A 166 20.15 3.35 -3.39
CA ALA A 166 19.00 2.45 -3.50
C ALA A 166 18.67 1.78 -2.17
N ILE A 167 19.67 1.26 -1.44
CA ILE A 167 19.47 0.68 -0.11
C ILE A 167 18.89 1.73 0.84
N ALA A 168 19.50 2.92 0.92
CA ALA A 168 19.03 4.01 1.78
C ALA A 168 17.60 4.44 1.44
N PHE A 169 17.25 4.44 0.16
CA PHE A 169 15.92 4.79 -0.32
C PHE A 169 14.87 3.75 0.05
N VAL A 170 15.17 2.47 -0.13
CA VAL A 170 14.30 1.37 0.30
C VAL A 170 14.07 1.46 1.80
N PHE A 171 15.12 1.67 2.60
CA PHE A 171 14.99 1.88 4.03
C PHE A 171 14.17 3.12 4.38
N PHE A 172 14.34 4.23 3.65
CA PHE A 172 13.55 5.44 3.84
C PHE A 172 12.07 5.21 3.54
N LEU A 173 11.74 4.54 2.43
CA LEU A 173 10.36 4.21 2.06
C LEU A 173 9.73 3.25 3.07
N LEU A 174 10.44 2.21 3.50
CA LEU A 174 9.99 1.32 4.56
C LEU A 174 9.74 2.09 5.85
N ALA A 175 10.66 2.98 6.22
CA ALA A 175 10.53 3.77 7.43
C ALA A 175 9.31 4.71 7.37
N PHE A 176 9.07 5.30 6.20
CA PHE A 176 7.90 6.12 5.92
C PHE A 176 6.60 5.32 6.03
N LEU A 177 6.51 4.17 5.36
CA LEU A 177 5.33 3.30 5.36
C LEU A 177 4.97 2.81 6.76
N VAL A 178 5.96 2.34 7.53
CA VAL A 178 5.73 1.88 8.91
C VAL A 178 5.21 3.02 9.78
N ARG A 179 5.75 4.22 9.64
CA ARG A 179 5.32 5.37 10.44
C ARG A 179 3.91 5.85 10.13
N VAL A 180 3.51 5.70 8.88
CA VAL A 180 2.24 6.17 8.36
C VAL A 180 1.15 5.10 8.50
N SER A 181 1.51 3.82 8.66
CA SER A 181 0.58 2.70 8.78
C SER A 181 -0.62 2.89 9.73
N PRO A 182 -0.49 3.47 10.94
CA PRO A 182 -1.66 3.62 11.82
C PRO A 182 -2.58 4.77 11.41
N ALA A 183 -2.19 5.63 10.47
CA ALA A 183 -2.99 6.80 10.07
C ALA A 183 -4.38 6.38 9.56
N LEU A 184 -4.45 5.31 8.77
CA LEU A 184 -5.70 4.79 8.22
C LEU A 184 -6.60 4.19 9.31
N ALA A 185 -6.04 3.37 10.20
CA ALA A 185 -6.77 2.80 11.33
C ALA A 185 -7.30 3.89 12.29
N MET A 186 -6.49 4.92 12.57
CA MET A 186 -6.92 6.04 13.41
C MET A 186 -7.97 6.92 12.73
N ALA A 187 -7.90 7.10 11.41
CA ALA A 187 -8.89 7.87 10.67
C ALA A 187 -10.29 7.23 10.78
N VAL A 188 -10.37 5.90 10.65
CA VAL A 188 -11.62 5.14 10.80
C VAL A 188 -12.11 5.14 12.24
N ASN A 189 -11.22 4.92 13.21
CA ASN A 189 -11.60 4.84 14.62
C ASN A 189 -12.04 6.22 15.19
N GLN A 190 -11.31 7.29 14.86
CA GLN A 190 -11.56 8.63 15.41
C GLN A 190 -12.51 9.46 14.55
N ARG A 191 -12.85 9.00 13.33
CA ARG A 191 -13.66 9.75 12.34
C ARG A 191 -13.12 11.15 12.08
N LYS A 192 -11.79 11.28 12.04
CA LYS A 192 -11.05 12.53 11.88
C LYS A 192 -9.79 12.28 11.09
N PHE A 193 -9.33 13.31 10.39
CA PHE A 193 -8.02 13.29 9.76
C PHE A 193 -6.91 13.45 10.81
N VAL A 194 -5.99 12.48 10.91
CA VAL A 194 -4.99 12.44 12.00
C VAL A 194 -3.56 12.16 11.53
N PHE A 195 -3.17 12.63 10.35
CA PHE A 195 -1.83 12.41 9.78
C PHE A 195 -0.68 12.83 10.71
N ALA A 196 -0.69 14.07 11.20
CA ALA A 196 0.39 14.59 12.06
C ALA A 196 0.49 13.84 13.40
N ARG A 197 -0.66 13.39 13.94
CA ARG A 197 -0.70 12.61 15.19
C ARG A 197 -0.19 11.19 14.97
N ALA A 198 -0.49 10.59 13.81
CA ALA A 198 0.06 9.29 13.40
C ALA A 198 1.57 9.33 13.32
N TRP A 199 2.11 10.33 12.63
CA TRP A 199 3.55 10.50 12.44
C TRP A 199 4.30 10.70 13.76
N ASN A 200 3.77 11.55 14.65
CA ASN A 200 4.40 11.80 15.95
C ASN A 200 4.24 10.63 16.92
N GLY A 201 3.13 9.90 16.85
CA GLY A 201 2.85 8.73 17.71
C GLY A 201 3.75 7.54 17.42
N THR A 202 4.12 7.30 16.15
CA THR A 202 4.96 6.16 15.76
C THR A 202 6.45 6.37 15.98
N ARG A 203 6.90 7.60 16.26
CA ARG A 203 8.33 7.94 16.46
C ARG A 203 9.02 7.09 17.54
N LYS A 204 8.29 6.71 18.60
CA LYS A 204 8.83 5.92 19.72
C LYS A 204 8.62 4.41 19.58
N MET A 205 7.82 3.97 18.60
CA MET A 205 7.45 2.56 18.40
C MET A 205 7.88 2.02 17.04
N PHE A 206 8.81 2.70 16.38
CA PHE A 206 9.26 2.34 15.04
C PHE A 206 9.75 0.89 14.95
N TRP A 207 10.69 0.50 15.82
CA TRP A 207 11.30 -0.83 15.80
C TRP A 207 10.30 -1.96 16.10
N PRO A 208 9.44 -1.88 17.13
CA PRO A 208 8.38 -2.87 17.32
C PRO A 208 7.43 -2.99 16.13
N LEU A 209 6.98 -1.86 15.56
CA LEU A 209 6.07 -1.87 14.41
C LEU A 209 6.73 -2.49 13.17
N PHE A 210 7.99 -2.13 12.91
CA PHE A 210 8.76 -2.73 11.81
C PHE A 210 8.92 -4.25 12.01
N GLY A 211 9.21 -4.70 13.23
CA GLY A 211 9.29 -6.13 13.56
C GLY A 211 7.97 -6.88 13.30
N CYS A 212 6.83 -6.29 13.67
CA CYS A 212 5.51 -6.86 13.36
C CYS A 212 5.25 -6.93 11.84
N TYR A 213 5.63 -5.90 11.09
CA TYR A 213 5.53 -5.91 9.63
C TYR A 213 6.38 -7.01 9.01
N LEU A 214 7.63 -7.16 9.46
CA LEU A 214 8.54 -8.18 8.94
C LEU A 214 8.03 -9.59 9.23
N LEU A 215 7.49 -9.83 10.43
CA LEU A 215 6.82 -11.10 10.77
C LEU A 215 5.58 -11.34 9.90
N ALA A 216 4.75 -10.31 9.69
CA ALA A 216 3.56 -10.44 8.84
C ALA A 216 3.94 -10.79 7.39
N VAL A 217 5.01 -10.19 6.86
CA VAL A 217 5.53 -10.53 5.52
C VAL A 217 6.05 -11.96 5.48
N ILE A 218 6.81 -12.41 6.49
CA ILE A 218 7.33 -13.79 6.53
C ILE A 218 6.22 -14.84 6.64
N ILE A 219 5.16 -14.55 7.41
CA ILE A 219 4.03 -15.48 7.58
C ILE A 219 3.09 -15.46 6.37
N GLY A 220 2.95 -14.30 5.72
CA GLY A 220 2.06 -14.10 4.59
C GLY A 220 2.61 -14.51 3.21
N LEU A 221 3.92 -14.74 3.11
CA LEU A 221 4.61 -15.32 1.95
C LEU A 221 4.65 -16.85 2.05
#